data_AF-A0A752J1C3-F1
#
_entry.id   AF-A0A752J1C3-F1
#
_cell.length_a   1.000
_cell.length_b   1.000
_cell.length_c   1.000
_cell.angle_alpha   90.00
_cell.angle_beta   90.00
_cell.angle_gamma   90.00
#
_symmetry.space_group_name_H-M   'P 1'
#
loop_
_entity.id
_entity.type
_entity.pdbx_description
1 polymer ?
#
loop_
_entity_poly.entity_id
_entity_poly.type
_entity_poly.pdbx_seq_one_letter_code
_entity_poly.pdbx_strand_id
1 'polypeptide(L)'
;MFESLKRLWKKENNPLQDYDQQSRQLAEEITRLEGELQGNPGNGDVQKALMLIYNRALSVYAKSKTHRQEIDALFVRIDELRNVIRRNI
;
A
#
# COMPACT_ATOMS: atom_id res chain seq x y z
N MET A 1 15.30 7.88 5.26
CA MET A 1 13.99 7.50 5.85
C MET A 1 13.42 6.18 5.31
N PHE A 2 13.86 5.68 4.15
CA PHE A 2 13.36 4.42 3.55
C PHE A 2 13.80 3.12 4.27
N GLU A 3 14.96 3.13 4.93
CA GLU A 3 15.45 1.96 5.69
C GLU A 3 14.66 1.66 6.97
N SER A 4 13.99 2.68 7.52
CA SER A 4 13.16 2.55 8.73
C SER A 4 11.91 1.70 8.47
N LEU A 5 11.27 1.89 7.31
CA LEU A 5 10.14 1.09 6.85
C LEU A 5 10.52 -0.38 6.65
N LYS A 6 11.67 -0.65 6.01
CA LYS A 6 12.17 -2.03 5.86
C LYS A 6 12.36 -2.76 7.19
N ARG A 7 12.73 -2.06 8.27
CA ARG A 7 12.91 -2.67 9.61
C ARG A 7 11.58 -2.99 10.29
N LEU A 8 10.55 -2.15 10.12
CA LEU A 8 9.19 -2.45 10.56
C LEU A 8 8.66 -3.72 9.86
N TRP A 9 8.99 -3.91 8.59
CA TRP A 9 8.49 -5.03 7.78
C TRP A 9 9.14 -6.38 8.15
N LYS A 10 10.37 -6.36 8.67
CA LYS A 10 11.05 -7.58 9.09
C LYS A 10 10.46 -8.16 10.39
N LYS A 11 9.84 -7.33 11.23
CA LYS A 11 9.28 -7.74 12.52
C LYS A 11 7.89 -8.38 12.40
N GLU A 12 7.20 -8.16 11.29
CA GLU A 12 5.82 -8.57 11.05
C GLU A 12 5.68 -9.90 10.27
N ASN A 13 6.78 -10.63 10.08
CA ASN A 13 6.79 -11.97 9.49
C ASN A 13 6.39 -13.03 10.53
N ASN A 14 5.25 -12.87 11.21
CA ASN A 14 4.66 -13.96 11.99
C ASN A 14 3.54 -14.58 11.14
N PRO A 15 3.77 -15.75 10.54
CA PRO A 15 2.89 -16.29 9.52
C PRO A 15 1.69 -16.96 10.20
N LEU A 16 0.47 -16.61 9.78
CA LEU A 16 -0.67 -17.54 9.55
C LEU A 16 -2.06 -17.07 10.00
N GLN A 17 -2.26 -16.10 10.90
CA GLN A 17 -3.58 -16.02 11.57
C GLN A 17 -4.52 -14.87 11.22
N ASP A 18 -4.12 -13.79 10.55
CA ASP A 18 -5.14 -12.77 10.22
C ASP A 18 -4.77 -11.89 9.02
N TYR A 19 -4.90 -12.48 7.82
CA TYR A 19 -4.79 -11.72 6.57
C TYR A 19 -5.86 -10.63 6.47
N ASP A 20 -7.01 -10.79 7.12
CA ASP A 20 -8.06 -9.78 7.19
C ASP A 20 -7.71 -8.64 8.16
N GLN A 21 -7.03 -8.91 9.28
CA GLN A 21 -6.50 -7.83 10.11
C GLN A 21 -5.36 -7.07 9.40
N GLN A 22 -4.47 -7.79 8.71
CA GLN A 22 -3.42 -7.16 7.91
C GLN A 22 -3.99 -6.35 6.74
N SER A 23 -5.08 -6.81 6.11
CA SER A 23 -5.71 -6.07 5.02
C SER A 23 -6.24 -4.72 5.49
N ARG A 24 -6.85 -4.68 6.69
CA ARG A 24 -7.34 -3.45 7.34
C ARG A 24 -6.20 -2.50 7.73
N GLN A 25 -5.13 -3.02 8.34
CA GLN A 25 -3.97 -2.20 8.68
C GLN A 25 -3.32 -1.58 7.44
N LEU A 26 -3.20 -2.37 6.36
CA LEU A 26 -2.69 -1.87 5.08
C LEU A 26 -3.62 -0.83 4.46
N ALA A 27 -4.95 -0.99 4.56
CA ALA A 27 -5.91 0.00 4.07
C ALA A 27 -5.81 1.34 4.82
N GLU A 28 -5.64 1.30 6.14
CA GLU A 28 -5.41 2.52 6.94
C GLU A 28 -4.09 3.19 6.56
N GLU A 29 -3.02 2.42 6.36
CA GLU A 29 -1.71 2.94 5.97
C GLU A 29 -1.72 3.54 4.56
N ILE A 30 -2.43 2.90 3.62
CA ILE A 30 -2.71 3.45 2.27
C ILE A 30 -3.43 4.77 2.39
N THR A 31 -4.52 4.85 3.16
CA THR A 31 -5.32 6.08 3.30
C THR A 31 -4.50 7.23 3.87
N ARG A 32 -3.63 6.93 4.84
CA ARG A 32 -2.72 7.93 5.42
C ARG A 32 -1.71 8.44 4.38
N LEU A 33 -1.06 7.54 3.66
CA LEU A 33 -0.09 7.91 2.62
C LEU A 33 -0.77 8.63 1.44
N GLU A 34 -1.99 8.24 1.07
CA GLU A 34 -2.80 8.92 0.05
C GLU A 34 -3.09 10.36 0.47
N GLY A 35 -3.42 10.59 1.75
CA GLY A 35 -3.59 11.93 2.31
C GLY A 35 -2.30 12.76 2.28
N GLU A 36 -1.16 12.16 2.63
CA GLU A 36 0.14 12.82 2.53
C GLU A 36 0.50 13.15 1.06
N LEU A 37 0.14 12.27 0.12
CA LEU A 37 0.33 12.52 -1.30
C LEU A 37 -0.59 13.60 -1.83
N GLN A 38 -1.85 13.69 -1.39
CA GLN A 38 -2.74 14.80 -1.77
C GLN A 38 -2.17 16.15 -1.31
N GLY A 39 -1.57 16.20 -0.12
CA GLY A 39 -0.89 17.39 0.38
C GLY A 39 0.41 17.71 -0.35
N ASN A 40 1.14 16.70 -0.83
CA ASN A 40 2.38 16.88 -1.57
C ASN A 40 2.53 15.88 -2.74
N PRO A 41 1.82 16.12 -3.86
CA PRO A 41 1.77 15.16 -4.97
C PRO A 41 3.10 15.01 -5.70
N GLY A 42 4.04 15.95 -5.52
CA GLY A 42 5.40 15.89 -6.09
C GLY A 42 6.40 15.11 -5.24
N ASN A 43 6.01 14.58 -4.08
CA ASN A 43 6.93 13.86 -3.21
C ASN A 43 7.19 12.43 -3.71
N GLY A 44 8.28 12.28 -4.47
CA GLY A 44 8.72 10.99 -5.02
C GLY A 44 8.98 9.89 -3.97
N ASP A 45 9.29 10.25 -2.72
CA ASP A 45 9.48 9.27 -1.64
C ASP A 45 8.13 8.72 -1.15
N VAL A 46 7.12 9.58 -0.96
CA VAL A 46 5.75 9.18 -0.59
C VAL A 46 5.15 8.32 -1.69
N GLN A 47 5.30 8.74 -2.95
CA GLN A 47 4.88 7.97 -4.12
C GLN A 47 5.46 6.54 -4.14
N LYS A 48 6.77 6.40 -3.93
CA LYS A 48 7.44 5.08 -3.89
C LYS A 48 7.00 4.25 -2.69
N ALA A 49 6.83 4.88 -1.52
CA ALA A 49 6.34 4.20 -0.33
C ALA A 49 4.94 3.64 -0.56
N LEU A 50 4.03 4.46 -1.11
CA LEU A 50 2.65 4.08 -1.42
C LEU A 50 2.59 2.92 -2.43
N MET A 51 3.41 2.98 -3.49
CA MET A 51 3.48 1.93 -4.50
C MET A 51 3.93 0.57 -3.92
N LEU A 52 4.81 0.59 -2.91
CA LEU A 52 5.20 -0.64 -2.23
C LEU A 52 4.13 -1.16 -1.28
N ILE A 53 3.47 -0.28 -0.50
CA ILE A 53 2.38 -0.69 0.39
C ILE A 53 1.26 -1.34 -0.41
N TYR A 54 0.91 -0.75 -1.55
CA TYR A 54 -0.05 -1.34 -2.47
C TYR A 54 0.35 -2.73 -2.99
N ASN A 55 1.62 -2.95 -3.35
CA ASN A 55 2.10 -4.29 -3.74
C ASN A 55 1.96 -5.32 -2.60
N ARG A 56 2.18 -4.87 -1.36
CA ARG A 56 1.99 -5.72 -0.18
C ARG A 56 0.52 -6.00 0.08
N ALA A 57 -0.34 -4.98 -0.01
CA ALA A 57 -1.79 -5.12 0.07
C ALA A 57 -2.30 -6.10 -0.98
N LEU A 58 -1.87 -5.98 -2.24
CA LEU A 58 -2.16 -6.97 -3.28
C LEU A 58 -1.80 -8.40 -2.87
N SER A 59 -0.61 -8.61 -2.33
CA SER A 59 -0.15 -9.94 -1.91
C SER A 59 -0.95 -10.50 -0.72
N VAL A 60 -1.42 -9.65 0.19
CA VAL A 60 -2.25 -10.03 1.36
C VAL A 60 -3.70 -10.26 0.95
N TYR A 61 -4.27 -9.39 0.13
CA TYR A 61 -5.64 -9.47 -0.38
C TYR A 61 -5.79 -10.65 -1.33
N ALA A 62 -4.77 -10.97 -2.14
CA ALA A 62 -4.76 -12.17 -2.98
C ALA A 62 -4.80 -13.47 -2.16
N LYS A 63 -4.27 -13.45 -0.93
CA LYS A 63 -4.27 -14.58 0.00
C LYS A 63 -5.57 -14.67 0.82
N SER A 64 -6.24 -13.54 1.09
CA SER A 64 -7.57 -13.53 1.72
C SER A 64 -8.65 -13.85 0.68
N LYS A 65 -9.39 -14.95 0.88
CA LYS A 65 -10.49 -15.33 -0.04
C LYS A 65 -11.65 -14.33 -0.02
N THR A 66 -11.85 -13.62 1.09
CA THR A 66 -12.95 -12.66 1.30
C THR A 66 -12.68 -11.33 0.58
N HIS A 67 -11.41 -10.90 0.55
CA HIS A 67 -11.02 -9.59 -0.01
C HIS A 67 -10.61 -9.64 -1.48
N ARG A 68 -10.81 -10.78 -2.19
CA ARG A 68 -10.50 -10.87 -3.62
C ARG A 68 -11.26 -9.85 -4.48
N GLN A 69 -12.47 -9.48 -4.10
CA GLN A 69 -13.25 -8.47 -4.83
C GLN A 69 -12.70 -7.05 -4.62
N GLU A 70 -12.01 -6.80 -3.50
CA GLU A 70 -11.39 -5.50 -3.23
C GLU A 70 -10.05 -5.33 -3.95
N ILE A 71 -9.45 -6.41 -4.46
CA ILE A 71 -8.23 -6.37 -5.26
C ILE A 71 -8.40 -5.48 -6.49
N ASP A 72 -9.53 -5.58 -7.19
CA ASP A 72 -9.79 -4.80 -8.40
C ASP A 72 -9.88 -3.30 -8.08
N ALA A 73 -10.57 -2.94 -7.00
CA ALA A 73 -10.62 -1.56 -6.51
C ALA A 73 -9.23 -1.04 -6.11
N LEU A 74 -8.41 -1.90 -5.48
CA LEU A 74 -7.03 -1.58 -5.13
C LEU A 74 -6.17 -1.34 -6.38
N PHE A 75 -6.34 -2.15 -7.43
CA PHE A 75 -5.63 -1.98 -8.70
C PHE A 75 -5.94 -0.65 -9.38
N VAL A 76 -7.20 -0.20 -9.35
CA VAL A 76 -7.57 1.11 -9.89
C VAL A 76 -6.85 2.23 -9.14
N ARG A 77 -6.83 2.20 -7.80
CA ARG A 77 -6.12 3.20 -7.01
C ARG A 77 -4.61 3.19 -7.24
N ILE A 78 -4.01 2.02 -7.43
CA ILE A 78 -2.60 1.88 -7.81
C ILE A 78 -2.33 2.54 -9.16
N ASP A 79 -3.21 2.33 -10.13
CA ASP A 79 -3.03 2.92 -11.46
C ASP A 79 -3.23 4.43 -11.45
N GLU A 80 -4.20 4.93 -10.70
CA GLU A 80 -4.38 6.37 -10.45
C GLU A 80 -3.13 6.98 -9.82
N LEU A 81 -2.61 6.35 -8.77
CA LEU A 81 -1.35 6.75 -8.15
C LEU A 81 -0.22 6.78 -9.18
N ARG A 82 -0.07 5.71 -9.97
CA ARG A 82 0.95 5.60 -11.01
C ARG A 82 0.80 6.67 -12.08
N ASN A 83 -0.43 7.05 -12.42
CA ASN A 83 -0.69 8.15 -13.36
C ASN A 83 -0.30 9.50 -12.77
N VAL A 84 -0.55 9.74 -11.48
CA VAL A 84 -0.06 10.92 -10.76
C VAL A 84 1.47 10.96 -10.74
N ILE A 85 2.11 9.83 -10.44
CA ILE A 85 3.58 9.68 -10.47
C ILE A 85 4.12 10.00 -11.87
N ARG A 86 3.57 9.38 -12.92
CA ARG A 86 4.00 9.62 -14.31
C ARG A 86 3.80 11.08 -14.75
N ARG A 87 2.77 11.76 -14.26
CA ARG A 87 2.52 13.18 -14.55
C ARG A 87 3.51 14.13 -13.87
N ASN A 88 4.16 13.69 -12.80
CA ASN A 88 5.09 14.49 -12.00
C ASN A 88 6.58 14.14 -12.22
N ILE A 89 6.89 13.18 -13.10
CA ILE A 89 8.25 12.83 -13.55
C ILE A 89 8.64 13.65 -14.78
#